data_AF-A0A850VDX1-F1
#
_entry.id   AF-A0A850VDX1-F1
#
_cell.length_a   1.000
_cell.length_b   1.000
_cell.length_c   1.000
_cell.angle_alpha   90.00
_cell.angle_beta   90.00
_cell.angle_gamma   90.00
#
_symmetry.space_group_name_H-M   'P 1'
#
loop_
_entity.id
_entity.type
_entity.pdbx_description
1 polymer ?
#
loop_
_entity_poly.entity_id
_entity_poly.type
_entity_poly.pdbx_seq_one_letter_code
_entity_poly.pdbx_strand_id
1 'polypeptide(L)'
;SGQHRVPRATAQLLAPLGDPEKVICVGLNYQDHCQEQNVKVPREPVIFSKFPSAITGPFDDIVHPQDTSELDWEVELAAVIGKRGRHIQEAVALEHVLGFTVANDVSARDWQKRNGRQWLLSKTFDTFCPLGPAIVTKEAV
;
A
#
# COMPACT_ATOMS: atom_id res chain seq x y z
N SER A 1 10.37 8.20 31.57
CA SER A 1 10.40 7.38 30.35
C SER A 1 11.61 7.77 29.50
N GLY A 2 12.68 6.97 29.52
CA GLY A 2 13.92 7.33 28.82
C GLY A 2 15.05 6.30 28.84
N GLN A 3 14.86 5.16 29.51
CA GLN A 3 15.90 4.15 29.67
C GLN A 3 16.17 3.33 28.39
N HIS A 4 15.29 3.40 27.38
CA HIS A 4 15.44 2.71 26.09
C HIS A 4 15.14 3.67 24.93
N ARG A 5 15.98 4.71 24.78
CA ARG A 5 15.94 5.59 23.62
C ARG A 5 17.02 5.16 22.65
N VAL A 6 16.62 4.89 21.41
CA VAL A 6 17.57 4.68 20.31
C VAL A 6 17.63 5.98 19.51
N PRO A 7 18.82 6.55 19.27
CA PRO A 7 18.95 7.68 18.36
C PRO A 7 18.39 7.32 16.98
N ARG A 8 17.57 8.20 16.39
CA ARG A 8 16.96 7.95 15.06
C ARG A 8 18.02 7.64 13.99
N ALA A 9 19.17 8.30 14.06
CA ALA A 9 20.28 8.13 13.12
C ALA A 9 20.90 6.72 13.16
N THR A 10 20.76 6.00 14.27
CA THR A 10 21.30 4.63 14.42
C THR A 10 20.21 3.56 14.32
N ALA A 11 18.96 3.96 14.13
CA ALA A 11 17.83 3.05 14.01
C ALA A 11 17.50 2.80 12.54
N GLN A 12 17.40 1.53 12.16
CA GLN A 12 16.74 1.11 10.92
C GLN A 12 15.24 0.96 11.19
N LEU A 13 14.42 1.69 10.44
CA LEU A 13 12.98 1.48 10.49
C LEU A 13 12.62 0.37 9.51
N LEU A 14 11.95 -0.65 10.03
CA LEU A 14 11.35 -1.70 9.24
C LEU A 14 9.92 -1.29 8.85
N ALA A 15 9.28 -2.09 7.99
CA ALA A 15 7.83 -1.95 7.78
C ALA A 15 7.10 -2.07 9.13
N PRO A 16 6.10 -1.22 9.42
CA PRO A 16 5.39 -1.26 10.70
C PRO A 16 4.40 -2.44 10.80
N LEU A 17 4.36 -3.31 9.78
CA LEU A 17 3.57 -4.52 9.66
C LEU A 17 4.49 -5.68 9.28
N GLY A 18 4.50 -6.74 10.08
CA GLY A 18 5.40 -7.88 9.87
C GLY A 18 4.88 -8.88 8.83
N ASP A 19 3.68 -9.42 9.02
CA ASP A 19 3.14 -10.50 8.20
C ASP A 19 1.60 -10.39 8.04
N PRO A 20 1.12 -9.41 7.26
CA PRO A 20 -0.32 -9.31 6.98
C PRO A 20 -0.76 -10.44 6.04
N GLU A 21 -1.91 -11.07 6.32
CA GLU A 21 -2.45 -12.09 5.41
C GLU A 21 -2.86 -11.54 4.03
N LYS A 22 -3.16 -10.23 3.95
CA LYS A 22 -3.75 -9.59 2.76
C LYS A 22 -3.24 -8.17 2.62
N VAL A 23 -2.88 -7.79 1.40
CA VAL A 23 -2.68 -6.39 0.98
C VAL A 23 -3.71 -6.11 -0.10
N ILE A 24 -4.74 -5.33 0.24
CA ILE A 24 -5.85 -4.99 -0.66
C ILE A 24 -5.68 -3.55 -1.10
N CYS A 25 -5.67 -3.34 -2.40
CA CYS A 25 -5.42 -2.04 -3.02
C CYS A 25 -6.69 -1.54 -3.73
N VAL A 26 -6.83 -0.23 -3.82
CA VAL A 26 -7.95 0.44 -4.48
C VAL A 26 -7.40 1.29 -5.61
N GLY A 27 -7.74 0.96 -6.84
CA GLY A 27 -7.36 1.75 -8.00
C GLY A 27 -8.35 2.88 -8.28
N LEU A 28 -7.86 3.92 -8.97
CA LEU A 28 -8.69 5.01 -9.51
C LEU A 28 -9.54 5.72 -8.44
N ASN A 29 -8.98 5.87 -7.23
CA ASN A 29 -9.67 6.47 -6.08
C ASN A 29 -9.43 7.98 -5.91
N TYR A 30 -8.65 8.59 -6.82
CA TYR A 30 -8.45 10.03 -6.93
C TYR A 30 -8.97 10.51 -8.29
N GLN A 31 -9.83 11.52 -8.28
CA GLN A 31 -10.44 12.04 -9.52
C GLN A 31 -9.39 12.59 -10.48
N ASP A 32 -8.41 13.32 -9.97
CA ASP A 32 -7.33 13.91 -10.78
C ASP A 32 -6.48 12.82 -11.44
N HIS A 33 -6.20 11.72 -10.75
CA HIS A 33 -5.49 10.58 -11.32
C HIS A 33 -6.30 9.88 -12.43
N CYS A 34 -7.64 9.84 -12.32
CA CYS A 34 -8.49 9.38 -13.42
C CYS A 34 -8.38 10.29 -14.65
N GLN A 35 -8.35 11.61 -14.43
CA GLN A 35 -8.22 12.60 -15.50
C GLN A 35 -6.86 12.51 -16.21
N GLU A 36 -5.77 12.37 -15.45
CA GLU A 36 -4.40 12.19 -15.96
C GLU A 36 -4.31 10.99 -16.92
N GLN A 37 -4.93 9.88 -16.55
CA GLN A 37 -4.96 8.67 -17.38
C GLN A 37 -6.03 8.69 -18.47
N ASN A 38 -6.84 9.75 -18.56
CA ASN A 38 -7.98 9.87 -19.46
C ASN A 38 -8.97 8.69 -19.32
N VAL A 39 -9.25 8.28 -18.07
CA VAL A 39 -10.20 7.24 -17.73
C VAL A 39 -11.40 7.80 -16.97
N LYS A 40 -12.54 7.11 -17.06
CA LYS A 40 -13.74 7.49 -16.32
C LYS A 40 -13.59 7.12 -14.85
N VAL A 41 -14.08 8.00 -13.97
CA VAL A 41 -14.24 7.68 -12.55
C VAL A 41 -15.12 6.43 -12.44
N PRO A 42 -14.65 5.35 -11.79
CA PRO A 42 -15.40 4.12 -11.71
C PRO A 42 -16.62 4.28 -10.79
N ARG A 43 -17.69 3.54 -11.06
CA ARG A 43 -18.91 3.54 -10.22
C ARG A 43 -18.80 2.64 -8.99
N GLU A 44 -17.88 1.69 -9.04
CA GLU A 44 -17.59 0.73 -7.99
C GLU A 44 -16.07 0.72 -7.76
N PRO A 45 -15.58 0.51 -6.52
CA PRO A 45 -14.15 0.47 -6.25
C PRO A 45 -13.44 -0.59 -7.09
N VAL A 46 -12.33 -0.21 -7.75
CA VAL A 46 -11.50 -1.17 -8.47
C VAL A 46 -10.55 -1.83 -7.48
N ILE A 47 -10.84 -3.07 -7.12
CA ILE A 47 -10.07 -3.80 -6.10
C ILE A 47 -9.06 -4.74 -6.77
N PHE A 48 -7.84 -4.72 -6.27
CA PHE A 48 -6.79 -5.68 -6.59
C PHE A 48 -5.94 -5.96 -5.34
N SER A 49 -4.94 -6.83 -5.47
CA SER A 49 -4.08 -7.18 -4.35
C SER A 49 -2.61 -7.14 -4.74
N LYS A 50 -1.79 -6.94 -3.71
CA LYS A 50 -0.36 -7.26 -3.70
C LYS A 50 -0.14 -8.46 -2.78
N PHE A 51 0.94 -9.19 -2.96
CA PHE A 51 1.35 -10.20 -2.00
C PHE A 51 2.09 -9.57 -0.82
N PRO A 52 1.99 -10.14 0.40
CA PRO A 52 2.78 -9.67 1.54
C PRO A 52 4.29 -9.68 1.29
N SER A 53 4.78 -10.55 0.40
CA SER A 53 6.19 -10.59 -0.01
C SER A 53 6.69 -9.31 -0.69
N ALA A 54 5.78 -8.48 -1.24
CA ALA A 54 6.15 -7.20 -1.82
C ALA A 54 6.47 -6.13 -0.76
N ILE A 55 6.12 -6.35 0.52
CA ILE A 55 6.28 -5.37 1.59
C ILE A 55 7.75 -5.17 1.93
N THR A 56 8.16 -3.91 2.00
CA THR A 56 9.48 -3.52 2.49
C THR A 56 9.37 -2.31 3.41
N GLY A 57 10.43 -2.02 4.17
CA GLY A 57 10.49 -0.86 5.04
C GLY A 57 10.43 0.48 4.30
N PRO A 58 10.17 1.58 5.03
CA PRO A 58 9.95 2.90 4.47
C PRO A 58 11.19 3.53 3.80
N PHE A 59 12.38 2.97 4.04
CA PHE A 59 13.66 3.45 3.51
C PHE A 59 14.46 2.33 2.83
N ASP A 60 13.86 1.17 2.62
CA ASP A 60 14.51 0.09 1.90
C ASP A 60 14.52 0.39 0.39
N ASP A 61 15.50 -0.17 -0.32
CA ASP A 61 15.62 0.02 -1.76
C ASP A 61 14.48 -0.68 -2.51
N ILE A 62 13.95 -0.01 -3.53
CA ILE A 62 13.05 -0.63 -4.51
C ILE A 62 13.93 -1.24 -5.60
N VAL A 63 13.86 -2.55 -5.77
CA VAL A 63 14.56 -3.26 -6.83
C VAL A 63 13.88 -2.92 -8.15
N HIS A 64 14.66 -2.42 -9.12
CA HIS A 64 14.20 -2.29 -10.50
C HIS A 64 14.37 -3.64 -11.21
N PRO A 65 13.28 -4.40 -11.50
CA PRO A 65 13.39 -5.67 -12.19
C PRO A 65 13.86 -5.46 -13.63
N GLN A 66 14.61 -6.40 -14.19
CA GLN A 66 15.02 -6.34 -15.61
C GLN A 66 13.83 -6.57 -16.57
N ASP A 67 12.75 -7.14 -16.04
CA ASP A 67 11.56 -7.53 -16.78
C ASP A 67 10.64 -6.37 -17.15
N THR A 68 10.80 -5.19 -16.52
CA THR A 68 9.99 -3.99 -16.77
C THR A 68 10.85 -2.86 -17.31
N SER A 69 10.29 -2.08 -18.23
CA SER A 69 10.87 -0.83 -18.73
C SER A 69 10.06 0.41 -18.32
N GLU A 70 8.96 0.22 -17.58
CA GLU A 70 8.04 1.30 -17.17
C GLU A 70 7.75 1.19 -15.67
N LEU A 71 8.81 1.28 -14.84
CA LEU A 71 8.67 1.31 -13.38
C LEU A 71 8.15 2.67 -12.92
N ASP A 72 7.14 2.67 -12.05
CA ASP A 72 6.45 3.87 -11.60
C ASP A 72 6.04 3.80 -10.12
N TRP A 73 5.85 4.96 -9.50
CA TRP A 73 5.49 5.12 -8.10
C TRP A 73 4.03 5.56 -7.94
N GLU A 74 3.40 5.21 -6.83
CA GLU A 74 2.06 5.66 -6.46
C GLU A 74 2.00 5.84 -4.94
N VAL A 75 2.00 7.09 -4.45
CA VAL A 75 1.94 7.35 -3.00
C VAL A 75 0.49 7.26 -2.53
N GLU A 76 0.23 6.39 -1.57
CA GLU A 76 -1.11 6.03 -1.12
C GLU A 76 -1.24 6.10 0.40
N LEU A 77 -2.46 6.41 0.87
CA LEU A 77 -2.84 6.23 2.27
C LEU A 77 -3.20 4.76 2.50
N ALA A 78 -2.52 4.10 3.42
CA ALA A 78 -2.82 2.72 3.81
C ALA A 78 -3.57 2.67 5.14
N ALA A 79 -4.76 2.05 5.15
CA ALA A 79 -5.49 1.74 6.37
C ALA A 79 -5.07 0.35 6.91
N VAL A 80 -4.70 0.30 8.19
CA VAL A 80 -4.31 -0.95 8.87
C VAL A 80 -5.48 -1.48 9.67
N ILE A 81 -5.93 -2.70 9.38
CA ILE A 81 -7.06 -3.33 10.07
C ILE A 81 -6.59 -3.98 11.38
N GLY A 82 -7.17 -3.56 12.51
CA GLY A 82 -6.84 -4.06 13.85
C GLY A 82 -7.84 -5.07 14.42
N LYS A 83 -9.08 -5.08 13.90
CA LYS A 83 -10.17 -5.93 14.40
C LYS A 83 -10.79 -6.73 13.26
N ARG A 84 -10.77 -8.06 13.39
CA ARG A 84 -11.43 -8.97 12.44
C ARG A 84 -12.93 -8.65 12.34
N GLY A 85 -13.47 -8.75 11.13
CA GLY A 85 -14.88 -8.47 10.85
C GLY A 85 -15.34 -9.13 9.55
N ARG A 86 -16.66 -9.25 9.39
CA ARG A 86 -17.31 -9.72 8.16
C ARG A 86 -18.67 -9.04 8.04
N HIS A 87 -19.05 -8.63 6.81
CA HIS A 87 -20.27 -7.88 6.54
C HIS A 87 -20.39 -6.62 7.42
N ILE A 88 -19.28 -5.91 7.57
CA ILE A 88 -19.19 -4.70 8.38
C ILE A 88 -19.97 -3.59 7.69
N GLN A 89 -20.86 -2.94 8.42
CA GLN A 89 -21.59 -1.77 7.94
C GLN A 89 -20.64 -0.57 7.84
N GLU A 90 -20.83 0.26 6.82
CA GLU A 90 -20.02 1.46 6.58
C GLU A 90 -19.93 2.36 7.81
N ALA A 91 -21.05 2.58 8.50
CA ALA A 91 -21.16 3.45 9.66
C ALA A 91 -20.24 3.06 10.84
N VAL A 92 -19.80 1.80 10.90
CA VAL A 92 -18.92 1.26 11.97
C VAL A 92 -17.59 0.76 11.41
N ALA A 93 -17.29 0.99 10.13
CA ALA A 93 -16.10 0.46 9.47
C ALA A 93 -14.81 0.97 10.12
N LEU A 94 -14.75 2.24 10.52
CA LEU A 94 -13.58 2.82 11.19
C LEU A 94 -13.30 2.21 12.56
N GLU A 95 -14.27 1.57 13.22
CA GLU A 95 -14.03 0.83 14.46
C GLU A 95 -13.14 -0.39 14.26
N HIS A 96 -12.99 -0.86 13.01
CA HIS A 96 -12.13 -1.98 12.65
C HIS A 96 -10.70 -1.58 12.28
N VAL A 97 -10.46 -0.29 12.06
CA VAL A 97 -9.17 0.27 11.69
C VAL A 97 -8.32 0.49 12.95
N LEU A 98 -7.11 -0.05 12.98
CA LEU A 98 -6.09 0.25 14.00
C LEU A 98 -5.55 1.66 13.81
N GLY A 99 -5.24 2.00 12.57
CA GLY A 99 -4.62 3.27 12.22
C GLY A 99 -4.24 3.32 10.75
N PHE A 100 -3.41 4.30 10.42
CA PHE A 100 -3.02 4.61 9.06
C PHE A 100 -1.50 4.69 8.93
N THR A 101 -1.00 4.39 7.74
CA THR A 101 0.41 4.56 7.37
C THR A 101 0.51 5.00 5.91
N VAL A 102 1.71 5.29 5.42
CA VAL A 102 1.94 5.60 4.00
C VAL A 102 2.39 4.33 3.28
N ALA A 103 1.87 4.13 2.08
CA ALA A 103 2.31 3.09 1.16
C ALA A 103 2.83 3.72 -0.13
N ASN A 104 3.80 3.05 -0.76
CA ASN A 104 4.10 3.26 -2.18
C ASN A 104 3.64 2.03 -2.96
N ASP A 105 2.62 2.18 -3.79
CA ASP A 105 2.08 1.14 -4.67
C ASP A 105 2.85 1.08 -6.00
N VAL A 106 4.13 0.71 -5.89
CA VAL A 106 5.05 0.62 -7.04
C VAL A 106 4.47 -0.29 -8.11
N SER A 107 4.61 0.15 -9.36
CA SER A 107 3.92 -0.40 -10.50
C SER A 107 4.85 -0.59 -11.70
N ALA A 108 4.83 -1.76 -12.32
CA ALA A 108 5.38 -1.99 -13.65
C ALA A 108 4.29 -1.75 -14.71
N ARG A 109 4.22 -0.55 -15.29
CA ARG A 109 3.10 -0.11 -16.15
C ARG A 109 2.99 -0.89 -17.46
N ASP A 110 4.11 -1.34 -18.00
CA ASP A 110 4.17 -2.21 -19.17
C ASP A 110 3.60 -3.61 -18.88
N TRP A 111 3.67 -4.07 -17.63
CA TRP A 111 3.03 -5.30 -17.17
C TRP A 111 1.54 -5.12 -16.88
N GLN A 112 1.10 -3.93 -16.48
CA GLN A 112 -0.28 -3.65 -16.07
C GLN A 112 -1.29 -3.83 -17.22
N LYS A 113 -0.80 -3.69 -18.45
CA LYS A 113 -1.57 -3.87 -19.70
C LYS A 113 -1.68 -5.35 -20.12
N ARG A 114 -0.90 -6.26 -19.51
CA ARG A 114 -0.83 -7.70 -19.85
C ARG A 114 -1.92 -8.49 -19.12
N ASN A 115 -1.97 -9.80 -19.35
CA ASN A 115 -2.82 -10.76 -18.63
C ASN A 115 -4.31 -10.33 -18.51
N GLY A 116 -4.91 -9.93 -19.62
CA GLY A 116 -6.31 -9.48 -19.63
C GLY A 116 -6.57 -8.20 -18.80
N ARG A 117 -5.54 -7.37 -18.61
CA ARG A 117 -5.56 -6.16 -17.78
C ARG A 117 -5.79 -6.42 -16.29
N GLN A 118 -5.50 -7.64 -15.83
CA GLN A 118 -5.38 -7.93 -14.41
C GLN A 118 -4.07 -7.34 -13.87
N TRP A 119 -4.15 -6.57 -12.77
CA TRP A 119 -3.00 -5.79 -12.30
C TRP A 119 -2.05 -6.53 -11.36
N LEU A 120 -2.41 -7.75 -10.93
CA LEU A 120 -1.61 -8.53 -9.98
C LEU A 120 -0.13 -8.62 -10.40
N LEU A 121 0.13 -8.97 -11.67
CA LEU A 121 1.50 -9.16 -12.16
C LEU A 121 2.33 -7.86 -12.10
N SER A 122 1.75 -6.72 -12.43
CA SER A 122 2.44 -5.43 -12.39
C SER A 122 2.67 -4.87 -11.00
N LYS A 123 1.94 -5.38 -10.01
CA LYS A 123 1.82 -4.79 -8.68
C LYS A 123 2.54 -5.61 -7.61
N THR A 124 3.02 -6.82 -7.91
CA THR A 124 3.45 -7.76 -6.86
C THR A 124 4.88 -8.26 -6.94
N PHE A 125 5.74 -7.59 -7.72
CA PHE A 125 7.18 -7.83 -7.64
C PHE A 125 7.67 -7.59 -6.20
N ASP A 126 8.73 -8.30 -5.80
CA ASP A 126 9.36 -8.05 -4.50
C ASP A 126 9.75 -6.56 -4.39
N THR A 127 9.69 -6.01 -3.17
CA THR A 127 9.93 -4.58 -2.86
C THR A 127 8.91 -3.57 -3.41
N PHE A 128 7.85 -3.99 -4.10
CA PHE A 128 6.86 -3.05 -4.69
C PHE A 128 5.85 -2.47 -3.70
N CYS A 129 5.98 -2.74 -2.40
CA CYS A 129 5.12 -2.19 -1.36
C CYS A 129 5.92 -1.63 -0.16
N PRO A 130 6.72 -0.56 -0.34
CA PRO A 130 7.26 0.17 0.81
C PRO A 130 6.12 0.68 1.71
N LEU A 131 6.20 0.39 3.02
CA LEU A 131 5.22 0.79 4.03
C LEU A 131 5.89 1.50 5.21
N GLY A 132 5.29 2.59 5.69
CA GLY A 132 5.71 3.23 6.93
C GLY A 132 5.62 4.76 6.93
N PRO A 133 6.41 5.45 7.77
CA PRO A 133 7.42 4.92 8.69
C PRO A 133 6.87 4.35 10.00
N ALA A 134 5.59 4.60 10.29
CA ALA A 134 4.90 4.11 11.47
C ALA A 134 3.40 4.01 11.18
N ILE A 135 2.67 3.32 12.05
CA ILE A 135 1.20 3.38 12.07
C ILE A 135 0.80 4.49 13.04
N VAL A 136 0.08 5.49 12.52
CA VAL A 136 -0.61 6.50 13.33
C VAL A 136 -1.97 5.94 13.69
N THR A 137 -2.24 5.74 14.98
CA THR A 137 -3.52 5.20 15.46
C THR A 137 -4.66 6.12 15.07
N LYS A 138 -5.84 5.55 14.77
CA LYS A 138 -7.00 6.37 14.35
C LYS A 138 -7.44 7.39 15.39
N GLU A 139 -7.14 7.18 16.67
CA GLU A 139 -7.42 8.11 17.77
C GLU A 139 -6.53 9.36 17.77
N ALA A 140 -5.41 9.33 17.04
CA ALA A 140 -4.44 10.42 16.96
C ALA A 140 -4.63 11.32 15.72
N VAL A 141 -5.64 11.02 14.89
CA VAL A 141 -6.03 11.75 13.68
C VAL A 141 -7.38 12.40 13.92
#